data_AF-A0A074VCN1-F1
#
_entry.id   AF-A0A074VCN1-F1
#
_cell.length_a   1.000
_cell.length_b   1.000
_cell.length_c   1.000
_cell.angle_alpha   90.00
_cell.angle_beta   90.00
_cell.angle_gamma   90.00
#
_symmetry.space_group_name_H-M   'P 1'
#
loop_
_entity.id
_entity.type
_entity.pdbx_description
1 polymer ?
#
loop_
_entity_poly.entity_id
_entity_poly.type
_entity_poly.pdbx_seq_one_letter_code
_entity_poly.pdbx_strand_id
1 'polypeptide(L)'
;IDVIDVSTGGVMDYAPDIPVHGGYQTPFATAMKQVVNIPVATVGLLDSPDLAEYILQTGQADLIMEGRVLLRNTNWLTEAAQLLHDHNYQPFNNSYQRGLIK
;
A
#
# COMPACT_ATOMS: atom_id res chain seq x y z
N ILE A 1 -15.43 -14.30 -3.35
CA ILE A 1 -14.43 -13.49 -2.62
C ILE A 1 -13.23 -13.46 -3.53
N ASP A 2 -12.86 -12.28 -4.02
CA ASP A 2 -11.81 -12.10 -5.04
C ASP A 2 -10.50 -11.58 -4.46
N VAL A 3 -10.56 -10.98 -3.27
CA VAL A 3 -9.41 -10.48 -2.51
C VAL A 3 -9.72 -10.51 -1.02
N ILE A 4 -8.70 -10.73 -0.19
CA ILE A 4 -8.77 -10.50 1.26
C ILE A 4 -7.92 -9.27 1.59
N ASP A 5 -8.51 -8.24 2.18
CA ASP A 5 -7.79 -7.10 2.75
C ASP A 5 -7.52 -7.33 4.24
N VAL A 6 -6.23 -7.39 4.61
CA VAL A 6 -5.80 -7.78 5.96
C VAL A 6 -5.42 -6.56 6.79
N SER A 7 -6.24 -6.30 7.80
CA SER A 7 -6.02 -5.29 8.85
C SER A 7 -6.14 -5.92 10.24
N THR A 8 -5.91 -5.14 11.30
CA THR A 8 -5.89 -5.64 12.68
C THR A 8 -6.51 -4.66 13.68
N GLY A 9 -6.94 -5.18 14.84
CA GLY A 9 -7.45 -4.39 15.95
C GLY A 9 -8.90 -3.92 15.80
N GLY A 10 -9.34 -3.05 16.71
CA GLY A 10 -10.67 -2.42 16.67
C GLY A 10 -11.83 -3.21 17.28
N VAL A 11 -11.59 -4.43 17.77
CA VAL A 11 -12.63 -5.27 18.40
C VAL A 11 -12.89 -4.87 19.85
N MET A 12 -11.85 -4.49 20.60
CA MET A 12 -11.94 -4.09 22.01
C MET A 12 -12.17 -2.58 22.11
N ASP A 13 -12.78 -2.14 23.21
CA ASP A 13 -13.01 -0.74 23.54
C ASP A 13 -11.76 0.00 24.04
N TYR A 14 -10.68 -0.74 24.29
CA TYR A 14 -9.35 -0.20 24.56
C TYR A 14 -8.36 -0.59 23.46
N ALA A 15 -7.37 0.28 23.25
CA ALA A 15 -6.27 -0.01 22.34
C ALA A 15 -5.26 -0.94 23.03
N PRO A 16 -5.06 -2.17 22.55
CA PRO A 16 -3.93 -2.97 23.00
C PRO A 16 -2.62 -2.33 22.56
N ASP A 17 -1.52 -2.70 23.22
CA ASP A 17 -0.19 -2.26 22.82
C ASP A 17 0.21 -2.89 21.48
N ILE A 18 0.04 -2.13 20.39
CA ILE A 18 0.37 -2.54 19.03
C ILE A 18 1.63 -1.75 18.62
N PRO A 19 2.73 -2.42 18.24
CA PRO A 19 3.92 -1.73 17.76
C PRO A 19 3.67 -1.13 16.37
N VAL A 20 3.18 0.11 16.34
CA VAL A 20 2.85 0.81 15.10
C VAL A 20 4.12 1.30 14.39
N HIS A 21 4.38 0.76 13.20
CA HIS A 21 5.47 1.17 12.32
C HIS A 21 5.07 0.96 10.85
N GLY A 22 5.93 1.32 9.89
CA GLY A 22 5.64 1.09 8.47
C GLY A 22 5.44 -0.40 8.17
N GLY A 23 4.30 -0.76 7.56
CA GLY A 23 3.98 -2.14 7.21
C GLY A 23 3.72 -3.08 8.37
N TYR A 24 3.35 -2.57 9.56
CA TYR A 24 3.14 -3.40 10.77
C TYR A 24 2.08 -4.50 10.61
N GLN A 25 1.19 -4.42 9.61
CA GLN A 25 0.19 -5.46 9.35
C GLN A 25 0.59 -6.43 8.22
N THR A 26 1.65 -6.12 7.47
CA THR A 26 2.12 -6.96 6.36
C THR A 26 2.47 -8.39 6.77
N PRO A 27 3.02 -8.67 7.96
CA PRO A 27 3.23 -10.06 8.40
C PRO A 27 1.93 -10.88 8.44
N PHE A 28 0.79 -10.27 8.78
CA PHE A 28 -0.50 -10.96 8.79
C PHE A 28 -1.00 -11.23 7.37
N ALA A 29 -0.85 -10.27 6.45
CA ALA A 29 -1.15 -10.47 5.03
C ALA A 29 -0.29 -11.60 4.43
N THR A 30 1.00 -11.63 4.76
CA THR A 30 1.94 -12.67 4.34
C THR A 30 1.52 -14.04 4.86
N ALA A 31 1.13 -14.14 6.14
CA ALA A 31 0.64 -15.39 6.71
C ALA A 31 -0.65 -15.87 6.01
N MET A 32 -1.55 -14.96 5.64
CA MET A 32 -2.75 -15.31 4.86
C MET A 32 -2.38 -15.83 3.47
N LYS A 33 -1.45 -15.18 2.76
CA LYS A 33 -0.98 -15.65 1.43
C LYS A 33 -0.42 -17.07 1.44
N GLN A 34 0.14 -17.53 2.56
CA GLN A 34 0.67 -18.90 2.67
C GLN A 34 -0.42 -19.97 2.72
N VAL A 35 -1.67 -19.60 3.04
CA VAL A 35 -2.75 -20.56 3.31
C VAL A 35 -3.97 -20.37 2.40
N VAL A 36 -4.02 -19.31 1.60
CA VAL A 36 -5.11 -19.06 0.65
C VAL A 36 -4.60 -18.99 -0.78
N ASN A 37 -5.47 -19.37 -1.73
CA ASN A 37 -5.18 -19.31 -3.18
C ASN A 37 -5.87 -18.12 -3.87
N ILE A 38 -6.26 -17.10 -3.10
CA ILE A 38 -6.84 -15.85 -3.63
C ILE A 38 -5.94 -14.66 -3.28
N PRO A 39 -5.96 -13.59 -4.07
CA PRO A 39 -5.18 -12.38 -3.79
C PRO A 39 -5.36 -11.84 -2.36
N VAL A 40 -4.28 -11.36 -1.76
CA VAL A 40 -4.28 -10.74 -0.44
C VAL A 40 -3.71 -9.33 -0.52
N ALA A 41 -4.42 -8.37 0.06
CA ALA A 41 -3.95 -7.00 0.20
C ALA A 41 -3.42 -6.73 1.62
N THR A 42 -2.49 -5.79 1.72
CA THR A 42 -2.01 -5.28 3.02
C THR A 42 -2.23 -3.77 3.12
N VAL A 43 -2.45 -3.31 4.35
CA VAL A 43 -2.60 -1.91 4.74
C VAL A 43 -1.76 -1.63 5.98
N GLY A 44 -1.46 -0.36 6.27
CA GLY A 44 -0.91 0.05 7.57
C GLY A 44 0.42 0.78 7.45
N LEU A 45 0.34 2.12 7.41
CA LEU A 45 1.49 3.04 7.33
C LEU A 45 2.45 2.70 6.19
N LEU A 46 1.91 2.49 5.00
CA LEU A 46 2.68 2.15 3.80
C LEU A 46 3.08 3.39 2.97
N ASP A 47 3.14 4.56 3.63
CA ASP A 47 3.43 5.87 3.04
C ASP A 47 4.72 5.95 2.16
N SER A 48 5.67 5.02 2.34
CA SER A 48 6.90 4.92 1.54
C SER A 48 6.66 4.06 0.29
N PRO A 49 6.83 4.61 -0.93
CA PRO A 49 6.71 3.83 -2.16
C PRO A 49 7.74 2.69 -2.23
N ASP A 50 8.96 2.88 -1.72
CA ASP A 50 9.99 1.84 -1.68
C ASP A 50 9.56 0.64 -0.83
N LEU A 51 8.93 0.89 0.32
CA LEU A 51 8.39 -0.17 1.17
C LEU A 51 7.23 -0.90 0.49
N ALA A 52 6.31 -0.15 -0.12
CA ALA A 52 5.19 -0.72 -0.87
C ALA A 52 5.69 -1.64 -2.01
N GLU A 53 6.67 -1.17 -2.79
CA GLU A 53 7.28 -1.95 -3.86
C GLU A 53 8.01 -3.19 -3.33
N TYR A 54 8.78 -3.06 -2.24
CA TYR A 54 9.44 -4.20 -1.61
C TYR A 54 8.45 -5.30 -1.21
N ILE A 55 7.31 -4.92 -0.62
CA ILE A 55 6.26 -5.87 -0.21
C ILE A 55 5.70 -6.63 -1.42
N LEU A 56 5.44 -5.93 -2.53
CA LEU A 56 4.96 -6.55 -3.77
C LEU A 56 6.02 -7.47 -4.38
N GLN A 57 7.25 -6.99 -4.55
CA GLN A 57 8.34 -7.74 -5.18
C GLN A 57 8.75 -8.98 -4.40
N THR A 58 8.59 -8.96 -3.08
CA THR A 58 8.85 -10.12 -2.22
C THR A 58 7.63 -11.04 -2.04
N GLY A 59 6.49 -10.71 -2.67
CA GLY A 59 5.27 -11.52 -2.63
C GLY A 59 4.55 -11.52 -1.29
N GLN A 60 4.87 -10.60 -0.38
CA GLN A 60 4.25 -10.48 0.95
C GLN A 60 2.76 -10.07 0.87
N ALA A 61 2.38 -9.37 -0.19
CA ALA A 61 1.00 -9.08 -0.57
C ALA A 61 0.87 -9.03 -2.09
N ASP A 62 -0.35 -9.10 -2.61
CA ASP A 62 -0.68 -8.90 -4.03
C ASP A 62 -1.13 -7.47 -4.32
N LEU A 63 -1.65 -6.76 -3.31
CA LEU A 63 -2.06 -5.37 -3.41
C LEU A 63 -1.63 -4.56 -2.19
N ILE A 64 -1.38 -3.27 -2.41
CA ILE A 64 -1.11 -2.28 -1.38
C ILE A 64 -2.34 -1.39 -1.24
N MET A 65 -2.89 -1.30 -0.05
CA MET A 65 -4.01 -0.41 0.27
C MET A 65 -3.47 0.85 0.95
N GLU A 66 -3.73 2.00 0.33
CA GLU A 66 -3.32 3.30 0.85
C GLU A 66 -4.50 4.07 1.46
N GLY A 67 -4.22 4.74 2.58
CA GLY A 67 -5.22 5.48 3.33
C GLY A 67 -4.78 6.91 3.63
N ARG A 68 -4.16 7.09 4.81
CA ARG A 68 -3.82 8.42 5.35
C ARG A 68 -2.87 9.22 4.46
N VAL A 69 -2.00 8.57 3.68
CA VAL A 69 -1.11 9.29 2.75
C VAL A 69 -1.91 9.99 1.66
N LEU A 70 -2.96 9.35 1.12
CA LEU A 70 -3.83 9.92 0.10
C LEU A 70 -4.69 11.07 0.61
N LEU A 71 -5.01 11.08 1.91
CA LEU A 71 -5.71 12.22 2.54
C LEU A 71 -4.83 13.47 2.62
N ARG A 72 -3.52 13.31 2.82
CA ARG A 72 -2.56 14.41 2.93
C ARG A 72 -2.00 14.83 1.58
N ASN A 73 -1.84 13.88 0.67
CA ASN A 73 -1.28 14.07 -0.65
C ASN A 73 -2.02 13.22 -1.69
N THR A 74 -2.97 13.83 -2.39
CA THR A 74 -3.70 13.17 -3.48
C THR A 74 -2.83 12.86 -4.70
N ASN A 75 -1.66 13.50 -4.82
CA ASN A 75 -0.68 13.23 -5.88
C ASN A 75 0.35 12.16 -5.50
N TRP A 76 0.20 11.48 -4.35
CA TRP A 76 1.18 10.50 -3.88
C TRP A 76 1.47 9.41 -4.92
N LEU A 77 0.48 8.93 -5.68
CA LEU A 77 0.70 7.93 -6.75
C LEU A 77 1.63 8.45 -7.85
N THR A 78 1.50 9.73 -8.22
CA THR A 78 2.40 10.39 -9.17
C THR A 78 3.82 10.47 -8.62
N GLU A 79 3.97 10.84 -7.35
CA GLU A 79 5.28 10.92 -6.69
C GLU A 79 5.93 9.53 -6.55
N ALA A 80 5.14 8.53 -6.18
CA ALA A 80 5.55 7.12 -6.12
C ALA A 80 6.04 6.62 -7.47
N ALA A 81 5.28 6.85 -8.55
CA ALA A 81 5.68 6.49 -9.91
C ALA A 81 7.00 7.15 -10.33
N GLN A 82 7.20 8.44 -10.00
CA GLN A 82 8.46 9.13 -10.28
C GLN A 82 9.63 8.55 -9.47
N LEU A 83 9.42 8.26 -8.18
CA LEU A 83 10.43 7.71 -7.29
C LEU A 83 10.86 6.30 -7.73
N LEU A 84 9.89 5.46 -8.09
CA LEU A 84 10.10 4.07 -8.52
C LEU A 84 10.46 3.95 -10.01
N HIS A 85 10.60 5.08 -10.71
CA HIS A 85 10.92 5.14 -12.13
C HIS A 85 9.92 4.37 -13.03
N ASP A 86 8.63 4.43 -12.70
CA ASP A 86 7.59 3.85 -13.55
C ASP A 86 7.41 4.69 -14.83
N HIS A 87 7.94 4.17 -15.93
CA HIS A 87 7.86 4.79 -17.25
C HIS A 87 6.49 4.64 -17.93
N ASN A 88 5.59 3.83 -17.38
CA ASN A 88 4.26 3.58 -17.93
C ASN A 88 3.17 4.39 -17.21
N TYR A 89 3.49 5.04 -16.08
CA TYR A 89 2.53 5.83 -15.33
C TYR A 89 1.92 6.94 -16.20
N GLN A 90 0.59 6.98 -16.23
CA GLN A 90 -0.18 8.04 -16.87
C GLN A 90 -0.93 8.83 -15.80
N PRO A 91 -0.86 10.18 -15.81
CA PRO A 91 -1.69 10.96 -14.92
C PRO A 91 -3.16 10.76 -15.26
N PHE A 92 -4.03 10.95 -14.28
CA PHE A 92 -5.48 10.84 -14.45
C PHE A 92 -6.03 11.72 -15.60
N ASN A 93 -5.44 12.89 -15.84
CA ASN A 93 -5.84 13.82 -16.89
C ASN A 93 -4.61 14.32 -17.67
N ASN A 94 -4.73 14.38 -18.99
CA ASN A 94 -3.73 14.92 -19.92
C ASN A 94 -3.31 16.37 -19.57
N SER A 95 -4.17 17.17 -18.94
CA SER A 95 -3.82 18.51 -18.48
C SER A 95 -2.61 18.53 -17.53
N TYR A 96 -2.32 17.42 -16.84
CA TYR A 96 -1.23 17.32 -15.88
C TYR A 96 0.09 16.81 -16.49
N GLN A 97 0.11 16.38 -17.76
CA GLN A 97 1.30 15.80 -18.40
C GLN A 97 2.54 16.69 -18.29
N ARG A 98 2.39 18.00 -18.53
CA ARG A 98 3.52 18.96 -18.44
C ARG A 98 4.03 19.16 -17.01
N GLY A 99 3.21 18.89 -15.99
CA GLY A 99 3.63 18.94 -14.59
C GLY A 99 4.47 17.72 -14.17
N LEU A 100 4.51 16.67 -14.99
CA LEU A 100 5.33 15.47 -14.74
C LEU A 100 6.72 15.55 -15.35
N ILE A 101 6.93 16.49 -16.29
CA ILE A 101 8.21 16.71 -16.96
C ILE A 101 9.06 17.59 -16.03
N LYS A 102 10.10 17.01 -15.43
CA LYS A 102 11.13 17.76 -14.67
C LYS A 102 12.25 18.22 -15.59
#